data_AF-A0A7X7IQ62-F1
#
_entry.id   AF-A0A7X7IQ62-F1
#
_cell.length_a   1.000
_cell.length_b   1.000
_cell.length_c   1.000
_cell.angle_alpha   90.00
_cell.angle_beta   90.00
_cell.angle_gamma   90.00
#
_symmetry.space_group_name_H-M   'P 1'
#
loop_
_entity.id
_entity.type
_entity.pdbx_description
1 polymer ?
#
loop_
_entity_poly.entity_id
_entity_poly.type
_entity_poly.pdbx_seq_one_letter_code
_entity_poly.pdbx_strand_id
1 'polypeptide(L)'
;MLYSARGLYVLMDAEDGKLSVTDKRDFDDLWTEDVFEFFLWPDERWPVYFEYEISPLARELVLLVPNFGSHAKSYGWRPWNYEGERKVEKAVSVRGGPA
;
A
#
# COMPACT_ATOMS: atom_id res chain seq x y z
N MET A 1 13.30 6.06 -3.50
CA MET A 1 12.46 7.00 -2.72
C MET A 1 13.12 8.36 -2.71
N LEU A 2 12.34 9.42 -2.91
CA LEU A 2 12.74 10.82 -2.72
C LEU A 2 11.76 11.49 -1.76
N TYR A 3 12.09 12.68 -1.25
CA TYR A 3 11.18 13.44 -0.39
C TYR A 3 11.33 14.94 -0.59
N SER A 4 10.31 15.69 -0.19
CA SER A 4 10.32 17.15 -0.09
C SER A 4 9.45 17.58 1.10
N ALA A 5 9.33 18.89 1.33
CA ALA A 5 8.38 19.43 2.30
C ALA A 5 6.91 19.07 1.99
N ARG A 6 6.59 18.62 0.76
CA ARG A 6 5.25 18.19 0.35
C ARG A 6 4.96 16.72 0.61
N GLY A 7 5.98 15.87 0.81
CA GLY A 7 5.77 14.46 1.06
C GLY A 7 6.87 13.54 0.56
N LEU A 8 6.57 12.24 0.60
CA LEU A 8 7.42 11.16 0.11
C LEU A 8 7.02 10.79 -1.32
N TYR A 9 8.02 10.52 -2.17
CA TYR A 9 7.83 10.09 -3.55
C TYR A 9 8.48 8.73 -3.73
N VAL A 10 7.66 7.75 -4.07
CA VAL A 10 8.07 6.34 -4.21
C VAL A 10 7.81 5.92 -5.65
N LEU A 11 8.85 5.42 -6.30
CA LEU A 11 8.78 4.76 -7.60
C LEU A 11 9.14 3.30 -7.37
N MET A 12 8.28 2.40 -7.82
CA MET A 12 8.45 0.95 -7.76
C MET A 12 8.26 0.40 -9.16
N ASP A 13 9.11 -0.54 -9.56
CA ASP A 13 9.11 -1.17 -10.88
C ASP A 13 9.51 -2.64 -10.70
N ALA A 14 8.74 -3.54 -11.32
CA ALA A 14 8.94 -4.98 -11.22
C ALA A 14 8.37 -5.69 -12.44
N GLU A 15 8.84 -6.91 -12.66
CA GLU A 15 8.38 -7.82 -13.69
C GLU A 15 7.97 -9.13 -13.04
N ASP A 16 6.85 -9.70 -13.50
CA ASP A 16 6.42 -11.05 -13.15
C ASP A 16 5.98 -11.78 -14.42
N GLY A 17 6.21 -13.10 -14.47
CA GLY A 17 5.77 -13.95 -15.56
C GLY A 17 4.25 -14.06 -15.68
N LYS A 18 3.50 -13.80 -14.59
CA LYS A 18 2.04 -13.71 -14.61
C LYS A 18 1.53 -12.80 -13.50
N LEU A 19 0.80 -11.74 -13.89
CA LEU A 19 0.03 -10.94 -12.93
C LEU A 19 -1.27 -11.64 -12.52
N SER A 20 -1.47 -11.78 -11.22
CA SER A 20 -2.61 -12.33 -10.51
C SER A 20 -3.38 -11.18 -9.86
N VAL A 21 -4.32 -10.63 -10.62
CA VAL A 21 -5.17 -9.50 -10.22
C VAL A 21 -6.63 -9.77 -10.58
N THR A 22 -7.56 -9.39 -9.69
CA THR A 22 -9.01 -9.50 -9.92
C THR A 22 -9.71 -8.14 -9.75
N ASP A 23 -11.04 -8.08 -9.88
CA ASP A 23 -11.83 -6.83 -9.78
C ASP A 23 -12.04 -6.38 -8.33
N LYS A 24 -10.94 -6.26 -7.59
CA LYS A 24 -10.93 -5.67 -6.25
C LYS A 24 -11.13 -4.16 -6.32
N ARG A 25 -11.64 -3.60 -5.24
CA ARG A 25 -11.83 -2.15 -5.04
C ARG A 25 -10.79 -1.63 -4.05
N ASP A 26 -10.69 -0.32 -3.96
CA ASP A 26 -9.89 0.31 -2.90
C ASP A 26 -10.33 -0.26 -1.53
N PHE A 27 -9.36 -0.62 -0.70
CA PHE A 27 -9.50 -1.24 0.61
C PHE A 27 -10.05 -2.67 0.69
N ASP A 28 -10.25 -3.39 -0.43
CA ASP A 28 -10.43 -4.85 -0.36
C ASP A 28 -9.08 -5.53 0.01
N ASP A 29 -9.06 -6.84 0.21
CA ASP A 29 -7.89 -7.60 0.72
C ASP A 29 -6.73 -7.72 -0.30
N LEU A 30 -6.10 -6.61 -0.70
CA LEU A 30 -5.18 -6.58 -1.85
C LEU A 30 -3.94 -7.47 -1.70
N TRP A 31 -3.45 -7.70 -0.48
CA TRP A 31 -2.33 -8.61 -0.17
C TRP A 31 -2.50 -10.06 -0.64
N THR A 32 -3.69 -10.47 -1.08
CA THR A 32 -3.92 -11.78 -1.70
C THR A 32 -3.64 -11.81 -3.20
N GLU A 33 -3.16 -10.71 -3.78
CA GLU A 33 -2.90 -10.49 -5.21
C GLU A 33 -1.51 -9.87 -5.40
N ASP A 34 -1.10 -9.67 -6.66
CA ASP A 34 0.12 -8.91 -6.92
C ASP A 34 -0.09 -7.44 -6.57
N VAL A 35 0.75 -6.94 -5.68
CA VAL A 35 0.79 -5.56 -5.22
C VAL A 35 2.22 -5.11 -5.01
N PHE A 36 2.45 -3.81 -5.03
CA PHE A 36 3.57 -3.24 -4.31
C PHE A 36 3.12 -2.82 -2.92
N GLU A 37 3.98 -3.09 -1.93
CA GLU A 37 3.78 -2.66 -0.55
C GLU A 37 4.86 -1.67 -0.13
N PHE A 38 4.49 -0.66 0.64
CA PHE A 38 5.41 0.32 1.21
C PHE A 38 5.09 0.57 2.68
N PHE A 39 6.08 0.33 3.53
CA PHE A 39 5.95 0.37 4.98
C PHE A 39 6.73 1.54 5.57
N LEU A 40 6.12 2.27 6.49
CA LEU A 40 6.76 3.36 7.22
C LEU A 40 6.59 3.19 8.73
N TRP A 41 7.71 3.05 9.43
CA TRP A 41 7.77 3.05 10.88
C TRP A 41 8.80 4.07 11.39
N PRO A 42 8.51 5.38 11.27
CA PRO A 42 9.51 6.42 11.50
C PRO A 42 9.89 6.63 12.97
N ASP A 43 9.04 6.19 13.91
CA ASP A 43 9.29 6.28 15.35
C ASP A 43 9.02 4.93 16.02
N GLU A 44 10.08 4.14 16.19
CA GLU A 44 10.03 2.78 16.73
C GLU A 44 9.61 2.69 18.20
N ARG A 45 9.53 3.83 18.91
CA ARG A 45 9.00 3.85 20.28
C ARG A 45 7.52 3.47 20.35
N TRP A 46 6.79 3.71 19.26
CA TRP A 46 5.38 3.36 19.15
C TRP A 46 5.25 2.09 18.31
N PRO A 47 4.63 1.02 18.81
CA PRO A 47 4.48 -0.23 18.07
C PRO A 47 3.33 -0.12 17.06
N VAL A 48 3.40 0.85 16.17
CA VAL A 48 2.44 1.07 15.07
C VAL A 48 3.21 1.57 13.85
N TYR A 49 2.93 0.99 12.70
CA TYR A 49 3.49 1.42 11.43
C TYR A 49 2.39 1.69 10.42
N PHE A 50 2.74 2.47 9.40
CA PHE A 50 1.91 2.72 8.25
C PHE A 50 2.24 1.72 7.15
N GLU A 51 1.21 1.23 6.48
CA GLU A 51 1.29 0.27 5.38
C GLU A 51 0.44 0.77 4.21
N TYR A 52 1.05 0.76 3.03
CA TYR A 52 0.42 1.15 1.79
C TYR A 52 0.62 0.06 0.74
N GLU A 53 -0.47 -0.42 0.18
CA GLU A 53 -0.46 -1.35 -0.94
C GLU A 53 -1.05 -0.70 -2.19
N ILE A 54 -0.50 -1.03 -3.36
CA ILE A 54 -1.02 -0.58 -4.66
C ILE A 54 -0.96 -1.72 -5.68
N SER A 55 -2.11 -2.07 -6.25
CA SER A 55 -2.23 -3.13 -7.25
C SER A 55 -1.93 -2.62 -8.67
N PRO A 56 -1.62 -3.53 -9.62
CA PRO A 56 -1.53 -3.23 -11.05
C PRO A 56 -2.77 -2.54 -11.65
N LEU A 57 -3.95 -2.69 -11.03
CA LEU A 57 -5.20 -2.02 -11.45
C LEU A 57 -5.46 -0.69 -10.71
N ALA A 58 -4.42 -0.13 -10.10
CA ALA A 58 -4.47 1.12 -9.33
C ALA A 58 -5.45 1.11 -8.14
N ARG A 59 -5.69 -0.07 -7.56
CA ARG A 59 -6.44 -0.22 -6.30
C ARG A 59 -5.48 -0.09 -5.14
N GLU A 60 -5.87 0.66 -4.12
CA GLU A 60 -5.02 0.89 -2.95
C GLU A 60 -5.61 0.32 -1.67
N LEU A 61 -4.74 -0.11 -0.76
CA LEU A 61 -5.08 -0.42 0.62
C LEU A 61 -4.14 0.39 1.51
N VAL A 62 -4.72 1.14 2.44
CA VAL A 62 -3.97 1.99 3.37
C VAL A 62 -4.33 1.59 4.79
N LEU A 63 -3.32 1.23 5.57
CA LEU A 63 -3.49 0.73 6.92
C LEU A 63 -2.53 1.41 7.90
N LEU A 64 -3.01 1.60 9.12
CA LEU A 64 -2.17 1.70 10.31
C LEU A 64 -2.23 0.37 11.04
N VAL A 65 -1.09 -0.25 11.27
CA VAL A 65 -1.00 -1.61 11.80
C VAL A 65 -0.19 -1.61 13.10
N PRO A 66 -0.73 -2.13 14.22
CA PRO A 66 0.06 -2.38 15.40
C PRO A 66 1.10 -3.45 15.14
N ASN A 67 2.25 -3.28 15.75
CA ASN A 67 3.29 -4.28 15.82
C ASN A 67 3.52 -4.69 17.29
N PHE A 68 2.53 -5.33 17.91
CA PHE A 68 2.65 -5.86 19.27
C PHE A 68 3.36 -7.23 19.34
N GLY A 69 3.96 -7.69 18.23
CA GLY A 69 4.59 -9.01 18.10
C GLY A 69 3.60 -10.18 18.18
N SER A 70 4.13 -11.40 18.30
CA SER A 70 3.33 -12.64 18.30
C SER A 70 2.42 -12.84 19.52
N HIS A 71 2.55 -11.98 20.53
CA HIS A 71 1.81 -12.09 21.80
C HIS A 71 0.41 -11.47 21.73
N ALA A 72 0.09 -10.73 20.67
CA ALA A 72 -1.21 -10.11 20.48
C ALA A 72 -1.66 -10.21 19.02
N LYS A 73 -2.95 -10.47 18.80
CA LYS A 73 -3.54 -10.30 17.46
C LYS A 73 -3.50 -8.82 17.12
N SER A 74 -2.82 -8.51 16.02
CA SER A 74 -2.78 -7.15 15.47
C SER A 74 -3.77 -7.08 14.31
N TYR A 75 -4.61 -6.05 14.30
CA TYR A 75 -5.54 -5.76 13.22
C TYR A 75 -5.15 -4.40 12.63
N GLY A 76 -5.16 -4.28 11.31
CA GLY A 76 -4.97 -2.99 10.65
C GLY A 76 -6.22 -2.11 10.77
N TRP A 77 -6.03 -0.80 10.89
CA TRP A 77 -7.10 0.18 10.83
C TRP A 77 -6.97 1.05 9.60
N ARG A 78 -8.11 1.32 8.95
CA ARG A 78 -8.19 2.27 7.83
C ARG A 78 -8.13 3.70 8.36
N PRO A 79 -7.45 4.63 7.67
CA PRO A 79 -7.48 6.04 8.01
C PRO A 79 -8.91 6.60 7.98
N TRP A 80 -9.27 7.39 8.98
CA TRP A 80 -10.57 8.06 9.04
C TRP A 80 -10.67 9.15 7.96
N ASN A 81 -11.78 9.19 7.22
CA ASN A 81 -12.04 10.16 6.14
C ASN A 81 -10.87 10.29 5.14
N TYR A 82 -10.40 9.15 4.60
CA TYR A 82 -9.37 9.09 3.57
C TYR A 82 -9.87 9.63 2.21
N GLU A 83 -9.95 10.96 2.12
CA GLU A 83 -10.56 11.70 1.02
C GLU A 83 -9.76 12.97 0.68
N GLY A 84 -9.92 13.47 -0.55
CA GLY A 84 -9.29 14.71 -1.02
C GLY A 84 -7.77 14.66 -0.90
N GLU A 85 -7.18 15.72 -0.32
CA GLU A 85 -5.73 15.86 -0.11
C GLU A 85 -5.13 14.81 0.85
N ARG A 86 -5.97 14.02 1.55
CA ARG A 86 -5.48 12.91 2.39
C ARG A 86 -5.16 11.66 1.57
N LYS A 87 -5.63 11.56 0.32
CA LYS A 87 -5.34 10.42 -0.54
C LYS A 87 -3.91 10.49 -1.06
N VAL A 88 -3.29 9.33 -1.20
CA VAL A 88 -2.03 9.17 -1.94
C VAL A 88 -2.27 9.51 -3.41
N GLU A 89 -1.41 10.37 -3.95
CA GLU A 89 -1.32 10.58 -5.38
C GLU A 89 -0.62 9.38 -6.02
N LYS A 90 -1.35 8.61 -6.83
CA LYS A 90 -0.89 7.35 -7.41
C LYS A 90 -0.92 7.41 -8.94
N ALA A 91 0.12 6.87 -9.56
CA ALA A 91 0.20 6.64 -11.00
C ALA A 91 0.71 5.22 -11.22
N VAL A 92 -0.07 4.42 -11.96
CA VAL A 92 0.23 3.00 -12.21
C VAL A 92 0.26 2.76 -13.71
N SER A 93 1.25 2.00 -14.17
CA SER A 93 1.32 1.53 -15.55
C SER A 93 1.72 0.07 -15.56
N VAL A 94 1.01 -0.75 -16.33
CA VAL A 94 1.37 -2.14 -16.62
C VAL A 94 1.81 -2.21 -18.07
N ARG A 95 2.88 -2.97 -18.36
CA ARG A 95 3.43 -3.14 -19.71
C ARG A 95 3.48 -4.63 -20.04
N GLY A 96 3.11 -4.99 -21.26
CA GLY A 96 3.04 -6.39 -21.68
C GLY A 96 1.72 -7.07 -21.29
N GLY A 97 1.71 -8.40 -21.34
CA GLY A 97 0.50 -9.22 -21.22
C GLY A 97 -0.16 -9.52 -22.57
N PRO A 98 -1.07 -10.51 -22.65
CA PRO A 98 -1.83 -10.79 -23.86
C PRO A 98 -2.72 -9.59 -24.24
N ALA A 99 -2.89 -9.39 -25.56
CA ALA A 99 -3.81 -8.40 -26.14
C ALA A 99 -5.29 -8.76 -25.91
#